data_AF-A0A538RRH9-F1
#
_entry.id   AF-A0A538RRH9-F1
#
_cell.length_a   1.000
_cell.length_b   1.000
_cell.length_c   1.000
_cell.angle_alpha   90.00
_cell.angle_beta   90.00
_cell.angle_gamma   90.00
#
_symmetry.space_group_name_H-M   'P 1'
#
loop_
_entity.id
_entity.type
_entity.pdbx_description
1 polymer ?
#
loop_
_entity_poly.entity_id
_entity_poly.type
_entity_poly.pdbx_seq_one_letter_code
_entity_poly.pdbx_strand_id
1 'polypeptide(L)' 'MANVTPSKPNPTPPSADLPDRLCTWCQLPMKKRLVGGKQFVHYTCPKCVFQHTTRLGPKPASPAH' A
#
# COMPACT_ATOMS: atom_id res chain seq x y z
N MET A 1 -40.84 11.67 1.42
CA MET A 1 -39.95 11.51 0.25
C MET A 1 -38.60 11.03 0.76
N ALA A 2 -38.20 9.81 0.37
CA ALA A 2 -37.09 9.07 0.97
C ALA A 2 -35.74 9.69 0.62
N ASN A 3 -34.93 9.96 1.65
CA ASN A 3 -33.57 10.46 1.56
C ASN A 3 -32.67 9.32 1.07
N VAL A 4 -32.23 9.38 -0.19
CA VAL A 4 -31.30 8.39 -0.77
C VAL A 4 -29.88 8.81 -0.38
N THR A 5 -29.43 8.34 0.78
CA THR A 5 -28.04 8.46 1.22
C THR A 5 -27.13 7.74 0.23
N PRO A 6 -26.11 8.38 -0.38
CA PRO A 6 -25.16 7.66 -1.20
C PRO A 6 -24.36 6.69 -0.31
N SER A 7 -24.44 5.41 -0.65
CA SER A 7 -23.68 4.32 -0.05
C SER A 7 -22.19 4.64 -0.11
N LYS A 8 -21.65 5.04 1.03
CA LYS A 8 -20.24 5.21 1.33
C LYS A 8 -19.48 3.97 0.84
N PRO A 9 -18.41 4.09 0.03
CA PRO A 9 -17.59 2.93 -0.30
C PRO A 9 -17.05 2.38 1.01
N ASN A 10 -17.42 1.12 1.28
CA ASN A 10 -16.96 0.33 2.40
C ASN A 10 -15.42 0.44 2.49
N PRO A 11 -14.84 1.09 3.51
CA PRO A 11 -13.41 0.98 3.75
C PRO A 11 -13.18 -0.44 4.24
N THR A 12 -12.76 -1.30 3.32
CA THR A 12 -12.13 -2.60 3.59
C THR A 12 -11.28 -2.47 4.85
N PRO A 13 -11.35 -3.42 5.81
CA PRO A 13 -10.67 -3.29 7.10
C PRO A 13 -9.22 -2.88 6.88
N PRO A 14 -8.74 -1.87 7.62
CA PRO A 14 -7.41 -1.34 7.38
C PRO A 14 -6.44 -2.48 7.56
N SER A 15 -5.67 -2.77 6.51
CA SER A 15 -4.35 -3.36 6.66
C SER A 15 -3.53 -2.34 7.46
N ALA A 16 -3.78 -2.30 8.77
CA ALA A 16 -3.79 -1.10 9.61
C ALA A 16 -2.42 -0.53 9.98
N ASP A 17 -1.37 -0.98 9.31
CA ASP A 17 -0.01 -0.54 9.60
C ASP A 17 0.83 -0.37 8.32
N LEU A 18 0.23 -0.42 7.13
CA LEU A 18 1.00 -0.31 5.88
C LEU A 18 0.53 0.88 5.06
N PRO A 19 1.42 1.82 4.70
CA PRO A 19 1.03 3.00 3.93
C PRO A 19 0.47 2.57 2.57
N ASP A 20 -0.60 3.24 2.14
CA ASP A 20 -1.10 3.05 0.79
C ASP A 20 -0.19 3.81 -0.20
N ARG A 21 0.14 3.18 -1.34
CA ARG A 21 0.98 3.80 -2.37
C ARG A 21 0.28 3.75 -3.72
N LEU A 22 0.34 4.88 -4.41
CA LEU A 22 -0.09 5.00 -5.79
C LEU A 22 1.05 4.63 -6.74
N CYS A 23 0.68 4.06 -7.88
CA CYS A 23 1.62 3.87 -8.97
C CYS A 23 2.10 5.22 -9.51
N THR A 24 3.41 5.41 -9.66
CA THR A 24 3.98 6.64 -10.24
C THR A 24 3.45 6.93 -11.65
N TRP A 25 3.17 5.88 -12.42
CA TRP A 25 2.73 6.01 -13.82
C TRP A 25 1.21 6.11 -13.94
N CYS A 26 0.50 5.16 -13.35
CA CYS A 26 -0.96 5.07 -13.51
C CYS A 26 -1.74 5.89 -12.47
N GLN A 27 -1.08 6.34 -11.39
CA GLN A 27 -1.71 7.01 -10.24
C GLN A 27 -2.85 6.20 -9.60
N LEU A 28 -2.84 4.88 -9.81
CA LEU A 28 -3.80 3.93 -9.26
C LEU A 28 -3.27 3.28 -7.98
N PRO A 29 -4.15 2.91 -7.04
CA PRO A 29 -3.77 2.20 -5.82
C PRO A 29 -3.08 0.88 -6.17
N MET A 30 -1.92 0.66 -5.57
CA MET A 30 -1.15 -0.57 -5.75
C MET A 30 -1.61 -1.66 -4.78
N LYS A 31 -1.58 -2.91 -5.23
CA LYS A 31 -1.76 -4.06 -4.34
C LYS A 31 -0.52 -4.17 -3.45
N LYS A 32 -0.70 -4.23 -2.13
CA LYS A 32 0.38 -4.40 -1.17
C LYS A 32 0.40 -5.81 -0.60
N ARG A 33 1.59 -6.41 -0.48
CA ARG A 33 1.80 -7.75 0.09
C ARG A 33 3.01 -7.75 1.01
N LEU A 34 2.83 -8.24 2.22
CA LEU A 34 3.94 -8.51 3.13
C LEU A 34 4.70 -9.75 2.69
N VAL A 35 6.02 -9.62 2.59
CA VAL A 35 6.96 -10.70 2.24
C VAL A 35 8.17 -10.67 3.17
N GLY A 36 9.00 -11.73 3.12
CA GLY A 36 10.20 -11.83 3.95
C GLY A 36 9.91 -11.74 5.44
N GLY A 37 8.93 -12.52 5.93
CA GLY A 37 8.60 -12.57 7.35
C GLY A 37 8.03 -11.25 7.91
N LYS A 38 7.34 -10.46 7.07
CA LYS A 38 6.77 -9.12 7.39
C LYS A 38 7.81 -8.00 7.47
N GLN A 39 9.03 -8.21 6.96
CA GLN A 39 10.06 -7.18 6.88
C GLN A 39 9.97 -6.32 5.63
N PHE A 40 9.26 -6.77 4.60
CA PHE A 40 9.15 -6.10 3.31
C PHE A 40 7.69 -6.03 2.87
N VAL A 41 7.33 -4.93 2.21
CA VAL A 41 6.07 -4.76 1.49
C VAL A 41 6.37 -4.66 0.02
N HIS A 42 5.78 -5.55 -0.77
CA HIS A 42 5.74 -5.43 -2.22
C HIS A 42 4.45 -4.73 -2.61
N TYR A 43 4.56 -3.57 -3.23
CA TYR A 43 3.50 -2.85 -3.91
C TYR A 43 3.55 -3.24 -5.39
N THR A 44 2.42 -3.61 -5.98
CA THR A 44 2.34 -3.94 -7.41
C THR A 44 1.15 -3.24 -8.04
N CYS A 45 1.39 -2.49 -9.11
CA CYS A 45 0.32 -1.83 -9.86
C CYS A 45 -0.51 -2.88 -10.62
N PRO A 46 -1.84 -2.89 -10.49
CA PRO A 46 -2.69 -3.82 -11.22
C PRO A 46 -2.79 -3.51 -12.73
N LYS A 47 -2.44 -2.29 -13.15
CA LYS A 47 -2.57 -1.84 -14.55
C LYS A 47 -1.29 -2.05 -15.36
N CYS A 48 -0.15 -1.58 -14.83
CA CYS A 48 1.13 -1.61 -15.55
C CYS A 48 2.13 -2.61 -14.97
N VAL A 49 1.73 -3.46 -14.02
CA VAL A 49 2.56 -4.45 -13.31
C VAL A 49 3.83 -3.90 -12.63
N PHE A 50 3.98 -2.57 -12.56
CA PHE A 50 5.09 -1.93 -11.88
C PHE A 50 5.15 -2.36 -10.42
N GLN A 51 6.32 -2.82 -9.97
CA GLN A 51 6.55 -3.29 -8.61
C GLN A 51 7.44 -2.31 -7.85
N HIS A 52 7.08 -2.03 -6.60
CA HIS A 52 7.88 -1.25 -5.68
C HIS A 52 7.98 -1.99 -4.36
N THR A 53 9.19 -2.16 -3.83
CA THR A 53 9.40 -2.84 -2.56
C THR A 53 9.85 -1.85 -1.49
N THR A 54 9.15 -1.82 -0.37
CA THR A 54 9.51 -1.01 0.80
C THR A 54 9.89 -1.91 1.96
N ARG A 55 10.99 -1.61 2.65
CA ARG A 55 11.37 -2.31 3.88
C ARG A 55 10.62 -1.69 5.07
N LEU A 56 10.00 -2.52 5.92
CA LEU A 56 9.35 -2.13 7.17
C LEU A 56 10.23 -2.33 8.40
N GLY A 57 11.28 -3.15 8.29
CA GLY A 57 12.18 -3.43 9.40
C GLY A 57 12.95 -2.18 9.86
N PRO A 58 13.42 -2.14 11.12
CA PRO A 58 14.26 -1.06 11.61
C PRO A 58 15.46 -0.92 10.68
N LYS A 59 15.66 0.31 10.20
CA LYS A 59 16.83 0.70 9.41
C LYS A 59 18.06 0.29 10.23
N PRO A 60 18.92 -0.66 9.80
CA PRO A 60 20.22 -0.80 10.43
C PRO A 60 20.87 0.57 10.33
N ALA A 61 21.32 1.09 11.47
CA ALA A 61 21.96 2.40 11.57
C ALA A 61 22.88 2.57 10.36
N SER A 62 22.57 3.52 9.49
CA SER A 62 23.49 3.89 8.41
C SER A 62 24.82 4.21 9.09
N PRO A 63 25.94 3.55 8.74
CA PRO A 63 27.22 3.99 9.25
C PRO A 63 27.41 5.42 8.76
N ALA A 64 27.46 6.36 9.69
CA ALA A 64 27.88 7.72 9.42
C ALA A 64 29.33 7.62 8.92
N HIS A 65 29.57 8.12 7.71
CA HIS A 65 30.90 8.29 7.13
C HIS A 65 31.27 9.76 7.25
#